data_AF-A0AAD1JDT9-F1
#
_entry.id   AF-A0AAD1JDT9-F1
#
_cell.length_a   1.000
_cell.length_b   1.000
_cell.length_c   1.000
_cell.angle_alpha   90.00
_cell.angle_beta   90.00
_cell.angle_gamma   90.00
#
_symmetry.space_group_name_H-M   'P 1'
#
loop_
_entity.id
_entity.type
_entity.pdbx_description
1 polymer ?
#
loop_
_entity_poly.entity_id
_entity_poly.type
_entity_poly.pdbx_seq_one_letter_code
_entity_poly.pdbx_strand_id
1 'polypeptide(L)' 'MGEENIVKKVCKELGITQKELAERIGVNEGTPAQWSSKGNIPEWAKKFMECLLEKKACEDKLQKFQTAFKLIDEAKK' A
#
# COMPACT_ATOMS: atom_id res chain seq x y z
N MET A 1 -23.56 3.56 1.46
CA MET A 1 -22.11 3.74 1.70
C MET A 1 -21.43 2.43 1.37
N GLY A 2 -20.92 2.29 0.15
CA GLY A 2 -20.25 1.05 -0.28
C GLY A 2 -18.87 0.99 0.35
N GLU A 3 -18.56 -0.10 1.04
CA GLU A 3 -17.25 -0.35 1.65
C GLU A 3 -16.15 -0.11 0.62
N GLU A 4 -15.18 0.73 0.95
CA GLU A 4 -14.13 1.11 0.03
C GLU A 4 -13.30 -0.13 -0.32
N ASN A 5 -13.27 -0.51 -1.60
CA ASN A 5 -12.59 -1.73 -2.04
C ASN A 5 -11.10 -1.64 -1.68
N ILE A 6 -10.58 -2.65 -0.96
CA ILE A 6 -9.18 -2.72 -0.52
C ILE A 6 -8.19 -2.48 -1.67
N VAL A 7 -8.50 -2.92 -2.89
CA VAL A 7 -7.69 -2.66 -4.09
C VAL A 7 -7.52 -1.15 -4.33
N LYS A 8 -8.61 -0.39 -4.26
CA LYS A 8 -8.58 1.07 -4.46
C LYS A 8 -7.82 1.77 -3.34
N LYS A 9 -8.01 1.32 -2.10
CA LYS A 9 -7.29 1.84 -0.93
C LYS A 9 -5.78 1.65 -1.09
N VAL A 10 -5.34 0.44 -1.44
CA VAL A 10 -3.92 0.12 -1.66
C VAL A 10 -3.33 0.93 -2.81
N CYS A 11 -4.02 1.00 -3.96
CA CYS A 11 -3.55 1.81 -5.09
C CYS A 11 -3.39 3.29 -4.72
N LYS A 12 -4.35 3.85 -3.99
CA LYS A 12 -4.31 5.25 -3.53
C LYS A 12 -3.21 5.50 -2.51
N GLU A 13 -3.12 4.64 -1.49
CA GLU A 13 -2.13 4.77 -0.43
C GLU A 13 -0.72 4.57 -0.97
N LEU A 14 -0.47 3.58 -1.83
CA LEU A 14 0.87 3.38 -2.41
C LEU A 14 1.17 4.31 -3.59
N GLY A 15 0.17 5.02 -4.14
CA GLY A 15 0.33 5.85 -5.33
C GLY A 15 0.63 5.04 -6.60
N ILE A 16 0.10 3.83 -6.69
CA ILE A 16 0.34 2.88 -7.79
C ILE A 16 -0.94 2.62 -8.59
N THR A 17 -0.77 2.14 -9.81
CA THR A 17 -1.87 1.69 -10.66
C THR A 17 -2.34 0.27 -10.31
N GLN A 18 -3.54 -0.11 -10.75
CA GLN A 18 -4.03 -1.50 -10.62
C GLN A 18 -3.14 -2.50 -11.36
N LYS A 19 -2.52 -2.07 -12.46
CA LYS A 19 -1.54 -2.84 -13.22
C LYS A 19 -0.29 -3.13 -12.38
N GLU A 20 0.30 -2.11 -11.78
CA GLU A 20 1.46 -2.28 -10.90
C GLU A 20 1.12 -3.12 -9.67
N LEU A 21 -0.09 -2.99 -9.13
CA LEU A 21 -0.54 -3.87 -8.05
C LEU A 21 -0.61 -5.33 -8.52
N ALA A 22 -1.09 -5.60 -9.74
CA ALA A 22 -1.10 -6.95 -10.32
C ALA A 22 0.32 -7.51 -10.45
N GLU A 23 1.25 -6.70 -10.96
CA GLU A 23 2.66 -7.07 -11.12
C GLU A 23 3.32 -7.37 -9.77
N ARG A 24 3.06 -6.56 -8.73
CA ARG A 24 3.60 -6.78 -7.37
C ARG A 24 3.05 -8.04 -6.70
N ILE A 25 1.77 -8.33 -6.92
CA ILE A 25 1.12 -9.53 -6.38
C ILE A 25 1.50 -10.78 -7.20
N GLY A 26 1.91 -10.61 -8.46
CA GLY A 26 2.20 -11.71 -9.37
C GLY A 26 0.94 -12.33 -9.99
N VAL A 27 -0.09 -11.50 -10.24
CA VAL A 27 -1.35 -11.92 -10.88
C VAL A 27 -1.55 -11.22 -12.22
N ASN A 28 -2.49 -11.72 -13.03
CA ASN A 28 -2.88 -11.07 -14.28
C ASN A 28 -3.40 -9.64 -14.02
N GLU A 29 -3.09 -8.70 -14.91
CA GLU A 29 -3.52 -7.29 -14.87
C GLU A 29 -5.04 -7.12 -14.72
N GLY A 30 -5.84 -8.03 -15.27
CA GLY A 30 -7.30 -8.01 -15.13
C GLY A 30 -7.80 -8.41 -13.74
N THR A 31 -6.98 -9.06 -12.93
CA THR A 31 -7.39 -9.63 -11.63
C THR A 31 -7.75 -8.56 -10.61
N PRO A 32 -6.94 -7.50 -10.37
CA PRO A 32 -7.31 -6.42 -9.45
C PRO A 32 -8.56 -5.65 -9.90
N ALA A 33 -8.78 -5.50 -11.22
CA ALA A 33 -9.98 -4.89 -11.76
C ALA A 33 -11.22 -5.75 -11.46
N GLN A 34 -11.13 -7.07 -11.66
CA GLN A 34 -12.18 -8.02 -11.29
C GLN A 34 -12.50 -7.99 -9.80
N TRP A 35 -11.47 -7.95 -8.96
CA TRP A 35 -11.61 -7.78 -7.50
C TRP A 35 -12.27 -6.46 -7.13
N SER A 36 -11.92 -5.38 -7.84
CA SER A 36 -12.53 -4.06 -7.64
C SER A 36 -14.02 -4.04 -7.96
N SER A 37 -14.45 -4.80 -8.99
CA SER A 37 -15.82 -4.76 -9.52
C SER A 37 -16.73 -5.85 -8.95
N LYS A 38 -16.21 -7.06 -8.73
CA LYS A 38 -17.00 -8.24 -8.32
C LYS A 38 -16.92 -8.54 -6.82
N GLY A 39 -15.99 -7.95 -6.09
CA GLY A 39 -15.83 -8.15 -4.64
C GLY A 39 -15.27 -9.52 -4.22
N ASN A 40 -15.05 -10.45 -5.16
CA ASN A 40 -14.45 -11.75 -4.90
C ASN A 40 -12.92 -11.65 -4.85
N ILE A 41 -12.39 -11.14 -3.74
CA ILE A 41 -10.96 -11.09 -3.46
C ILE A 41 -10.59 -12.32 -2.62
N PRO A 42 -9.63 -13.15 -3.06
CA PRO A 42 -9.08 -14.22 -2.24
C PRO A 42 -8.47 -13.68 -0.94
N GLU A 43 -8.64 -14.40 0.16
CA GLU A 43 -8.13 -13.97 1.48
C GLU A 43 -6.62 -13.75 1.50
N TRP A 44 -5.84 -14.55 0.75
CA TRP A 44 -4.40 -14.35 0.63
C TRP A 44 -4.05 -13.00 0.00
N ALA A 45 -4.83 -12.56 -1.00
CA ALA A 45 -4.62 -11.30 -1.68
C ALA A 45 -5.00 -10.11 -0.78
N LYS A 46 -6.05 -10.24 0.05
CA LYS A 46 -6.37 -9.24 1.08
C LYS A 46 -5.23 -9.10 2.08
N LYS A 47 -4.75 -10.20 2.66
CA LYS A 47 -3.64 -10.18 3.62
C LYS A 47 -2.36 -9.58 3.02
N PHE A 48 -2.06 -9.90 1.77
CA PHE A 48 -0.92 -9.31 1.08
C PHE A 48 -1.09 -7.80 0.88
N MET A 49 -2.28 -7.35 0.47
CA MET A 49 -2.62 -5.94 0.34
C MET A 49 -2.54 -5.18 1.68
N GLU A 50 -2.99 -5.79 2.78
CA GLU A 50 -2.83 -5.25 4.13
C GLU A 50 -1.35 -5.12 4.50
N CYS A 51 -0.55 -6.17 4.25
CA CYS A 51 0.89 -6.15 4.48
C CYS A 51 1.61 -5.04 3.69
N LEU A 52 1.19 -4.77 2.44
CA LEU A 52 1.72 -3.66 1.65
C LEU A 52 1.42 -2.29 2.28
N LEU A 53 0.21 -2.10 2.80
CA LEU A 53 -0.18 -0.87 3.50
C LEU A 53 0.62 -0.69 4.80
N GLU A 54 0.77 -1.75 5.58
CA GLU A 54 1.55 -1.72 6.82
C GLU A 54 3.03 -1.43 6.56
N LYS A 55 3.59 -2.02 5.49
CA LYS A 55 4.96 -1.72 5.05
C LYS A 55 5.12 -0.23 4.78
N LYS A 56 4.23 0.36 3.98
CA LYS A 56 4.29 1.81 3.68
C LYS A 56 4.21 2.64 4.96
N ALA A 57 3.27 2.33 5.85
CA ALA A 57 3.13 3.05 7.11
C ALA A 57 4.37 2.94 8.01
N CYS A 58 5.09 1.82 7.94
CA CYS A 58 6.36 1.63 8.63
C CYS A 58 7.48 2.48 8.01
N GLU A 59 7.57 2.51 6.68
CA GLU A 59 8.53 3.36 5.95
C GLU A 59 8.31 4.85 6.24
N ASP A 60 7.05 5.32 6.29
CA ASP A 60 6.70 6.69 6.66
C ASP A 60 7.13 7.03 8.10
N LYS A 61 6.94 6.11 9.05
CA LYS A 61 7.41 6.29 10.43
C LYS A 61 8.93 6.38 10.48
N LEU A 62 9.62 5.48 9.77
CA LEU A 62 11.08 5.46 9.72
C LEU A 62 11.64 6.76 9.14
N GLN A 63 11.04 7.28 8.06
CA GLN A 63 11.39 8.58 7.48
C GLN A 63 11.24 9.71 8.50
N LYS A 64 10.16 9.74 9.28
CA LYS A 64 9.96 10.75 10.34
C LYS A 64 11.04 10.66 11.42
N PHE A 65 11.40 9.46 11.86
CA PHE A 65 12.49 9.27 12.81
C PHE A 65 13.83 9.72 12.25
N GLN A 66 14.16 9.35 11.00
CA GLN A 66 15.40 9.79 10.36
C GLN A 66 15.48 11.31 10.22
N THR A 67 14.38 11.97 9.84
CA THR A 67 14.32 13.43 9.77
C THR A 67 14.47 14.07 11.15
N ALA A 68 13.84 13.51 12.18
CA ALA A 68 14.01 13.98 13.55
C ALA A 68 15.47 13.85 14.02
N PHE A 69 16.14 12.73 13.73
CA PHE A 69 17.56 12.56 14.05
C PHE A 69 18.46 13.55 13.30
N LYS A 70 18.19 13.82 12.01
CA LYS A 70 18.93 14.84 11.25
C LYS A 70 18.78 16.23 11.86
N LEU A 71 17.56 16.63 12.22
CA LEU A 71 17.32 17.94 12.85
C LEU A 71 18.01 18.07 14.22
N ILE A 72 18.04 16.98 15.00
CA ILE A 72 18.77 16.95 16.29
C ILE A 72 20.28 17.04 16.07
N ASP A 73 20.82 16.38 15.03
CA ASP A 73 22.24 16.44 14.68
C ASP A 73 22.65 17.85 14.21
N GLU A 74 21.82 18.49 13.38
CA GLU A 74 22.02 19.88 12.93
C GLU A 74 21.93 20.90 14.08
N ALA A 75 21.05 20.68 15.05
CA ALA A 75 20.91 21.54 16.24
C ALA A 75 22.04 21.37 17.26
N LYS A 76 22.89 20.34 17.11
CA LYS A 76 24.03 20.05 17.99
C LYS A 76 25.33 20.70 17.52
N LYS A 77 25.36 21.26 16.30
CA LYS A 77 26.43 22.12 15.77
C LYS A 77 26.24 23.56 16.22
#